data_AF-A0A1I0HZB3-F1
#
_entry.id   AF-A0A1I0HZB3-F1
#
_cell.length_a   1.000
_cell.length_b   1.000
_cell.length_c   1.000
_cell.angle_alpha   90.00
_cell.angle_beta   90.00
_cell.angle_gamma   90.00
#
_symmetry.space_group_name_H-M   'P 1'
#
loop_
_entity.id
_entity.type
_entity.pdbx_description
1 polymer ?
#
loop_
_entity_poly.entity_id
_entity_poly.type
_entity_poly.pdbx_seq_one_letter_code
_entity_poly.pdbx_strand_id
1 'polypeptide(L)'
;MLKKKTAVYLLSALILLLLTVATSASTSTGRVDASAGNTEVKTVYIHSLHSAGGHLTLQADPIQWYEGPAADQAFAKADPEGYAELGGAPDGYYIINDDETLATYPVADNAKVIMQIHDRSGKIEDLDIHWNEEITLKDFVKEFAETGVIDLSQSPYHLTIQDGKVVTIVQQYTP
;
A
#
# COMPACT_ATOMS: atom_id res chain seq x y z
N MET A 1 49.79 24.99 32.64
CA MET A 1 48.44 24.47 32.99
C MET A 1 47.61 24.38 31.71
N LEU A 2 47.60 23.22 31.05
CA LEU A 2 46.79 23.00 29.83
C LEU A 2 45.54 22.21 30.22
N LYS A 3 44.39 22.88 30.32
CA LYS A 3 43.12 22.28 30.73
C LYS A 3 42.47 21.54 29.55
N LYS A 4 42.48 20.21 29.66
CA LYS A 4 41.50 19.21 29.19
C LYS A 4 40.21 19.78 28.58
N LYS A 5 40.09 19.79 27.25
CA LYS A 5 38.79 19.84 26.52
C LYS A 5 38.77 19.03 25.22
N THR A 6 39.80 18.25 24.91
CA THR A 6 39.89 17.45 23.66
C THR A 6 39.33 16.03 23.78
N ALA A 7 38.94 15.58 24.99
CA ALA A 7 38.50 14.20 25.22
C ALA A 7 37.04 13.90 24.84
N VAL A 8 36.21 14.91 24.54
CA VAL A 8 34.78 14.68 24.23
C VAL A 8 34.53 14.46 22.73
N TYR A 9 35.39 14.99 21.85
CA TYR A 9 35.23 14.84 20.39
C TYR A 9 35.91 13.59 19.81
N LEU A 10 36.75 12.91 20.58
CA LEU A 10 37.42 11.67 20.14
C LEU A 10 36.56 10.41 20.32
N LEU A 11 35.47 10.50 21.10
CA LEU A 11 34.55 9.36 21.30
C LEU A 11 33.38 9.34 20.31
N SER A 12 33.06 10.47 19.67
CA SER A 12 31.93 10.60 18.74
C SER A 12 32.28 10.22 17.29
N ALA A 13 33.56 10.20 16.94
CA ALA A 13 34.02 9.83 15.60
C ALA A 13 34.22 8.31 15.40
N LEU A 14 34.21 7.52 16.47
CA LEU A 14 34.45 6.07 16.40
C LEU A 14 33.19 5.24 16.10
N ILE A 15 32.00 5.85 16.17
CA ILE A 15 30.71 5.17 15.90
C ILE A 15 30.31 5.26 14.42
N LEU A 16 30.94 6.14 13.63
CA LEU A 16 30.66 6.30 12.19
C LEU A 16 31.48 5.37 11.27
N LEU A 17 32.30 4.46 11.81
CA LEU A 17 33.23 3.64 11.03
C LEU A 17 32.90 2.13 11.03
N LEU A 18 31.62 1.75 11.06
CA LEU A 18 31.22 0.32 11.11
C LEU A 18 30.20 -0.13 10.05
N LEU A 19 29.91 0.62 9.00
CA LEU A 19 29.00 0.15 7.94
C LEU A 19 29.51 0.38 6.51
N THR A 20 30.75 0.00 6.23
CA THR A 20 31.12 -0.30 4.83
C THR A 20 31.85 -1.63 4.71
N VAL A 21 31.38 -2.40 3.72
CA VAL A 21 31.96 -3.59 3.10
C VAL A 21 31.68 -4.93 3.80
N ALA A 22 30.52 -5.50 3.46
CA ALA A 22 30.41 -6.94 3.26
C ALA A 22 30.20 -7.20 1.77
N THR A 23 31.30 -7.39 1.04
CA THR A 23 31.32 -8.02 -0.27
C THR A 23 30.76 -9.44 -0.10
N SER A 24 29.60 -9.72 -0.68
CA SER A 24 29.08 -11.09 -0.71
C SER A 24 29.82 -11.88 -1.80
N ALA A 25 30.91 -12.53 -1.39
CA ALA A 25 31.47 -13.66 -2.11
C ALA A 25 30.51 -14.84 -1.93
N SER A 26 30.07 -15.46 -3.04
CA SER A 26 29.25 -16.66 -3.03
C SER A 26 30.08 -17.85 -2.53
N THR A 27 30.06 -18.11 -1.23
CA THR A 27 30.45 -19.41 -0.67
C THR A 27 29.21 -20.27 -0.55
N SER A 28 29.12 -21.30 -1.38
CA SER A 28 28.13 -22.37 -1.30
C SER A 28 28.31 -23.17 0.00
N THR A 29 27.64 -22.73 1.06
CA THR A 29 27.34 -23.56 2.23
C THR A 29 25.84 -23.69 2.28
N GLY A 30 25.33 -24.91 2.12
CA GLY A 30 23.91 -25.24 2.06
C GLY A 30 23.14 -24.64 3.23
N ARG A 31 22.57 -23.46 3.01
CA ARG A 31 21.45 -22.94 3.76
C ARG A 31 20.24 -23.51 3.05
N VAL A 32 19.36 -24.15 3.81
CA VAL A 32 18.01 -24.40 3.32
C VAL A 32 17.44 -23.01 3.08
N ASP A 33 17.45 -22.56 1.83
CA ASP A 33 16.66 -21.42 1.42
C ASP A 33 15.22 -21.83 1.69
N ALA A 34 14.67 -21.36 2.81
CA ALA A 34 13.23 -21.17 2.86
C ALA A 34 12.97 -20.25 1.68
N SER A 35 12.40 -20.79 0.61
CA SER A 35 11.95 -20.02 -0.55
C SER A 35 11.15 -18.86 0.02
N ALA A 36 11.72 -17.66 0.03
CA ALA A 36 10.96 -16.47 0.31
C ALA A 36 9.88 -16.47 -0.76
N GLY A 37 8.63 -16.72 -0.36
CA GLY A 37 7.50 -16.73 -1.28
C GLY A 37 7.49 -15.45 -2.10
N ASN A 38 6.94 -15.50 -3.31
CA ASN A 38 6.87 -14.32 -4.15
C ASN A 38 5.84 -13.37 -3.52
N THR A 39 6.31 -12.26 -2.95
CA THR A 39 5.47 -11.22 -2.35
C THR A 39 5.47 -10.00 -3.23
N GLU A 40 4.28 -9.53 -3.59
CA GLU A 40 4.05 -8.33 -4.38
C GLU A 40 3.05 -7.41 -3.65
N VAL A 41 3.23 -6.10 -3.80
CA VAL A 41 2.25 -5.10 -3.39
C VAL A 41 1.72 -4.40 -4.64
N LYS A 42 0.40 -4.34 -4.80
CA LYS A 42 -0.27 -3.64 -5.90
C LYS A 42 -1.27 -2.64 -5.37
N THR A 43 -1.39 -1.50 -6.04
CA THR A 43 -2.53 -0.59 -5.84
C THR A 43 -3.60 -0.90 -6.87
N VAL A 44 -4.85 -1.00 -6.45
CA VAL A 44 -5.97 -1.39 -7.32
C VAL A 44 -7.23 -0.63 -6.96
N TYR A 45 -8.16 -0.52 -7.90
CA TYR A 45 -9.58 -0.47 -7.56
C TYR A 45 -10.13 -1.90 -7.50
N ILE A 46 -10.90 -2.21 -6.47
CA ILE A 46 -11.59 -3.52 -6.40
C ILE A 46 -12.89 -3.36 -7.19
N HIS A 47 -13.11 -4.25 -8.16
CA HIS A 47 -14.31 -4.21 -9.02
C HIS A 47 -15.40 -5.15 -8.50
N SER A 48 -15.04 -6.36 -8.09
CA SER A 48 -16.01 -7.31 -7.55
C SER A 48 -15.39 -8.32 -6.59
N LEU A 49 -16.23 -8.83 -5.69
CA LEU A 49 -15.92 -9.91 -4.76
C LEU A 49 -16.88 -11.06 -5.05
N HIS A 50 -16.34 -12.26 -5.30
CA HIS A 50 -17.13 -13.44 -5.61
C HIS A 50 -16.76 -14.59 -4.67
N SER A 51 -17.77 -15.13 -3.97
CA SER A 51 -17.62 -16.26 -3.06
C SER A 51 -18.25 -17.50 -3.65
N ALA A 52 -17.44 -18.54 -3.88
CA ALA A 52 -17.90 -19.84 -4.38
C ALA A 52 -17.19 -20.98 -3.66
N GLY A 53 -17.97 -21.94 -3.16
CA GLY A 53 -17.42 -23.12 -2.47
C GLY A 53 -16.61 -22.80 -1.21
N GLY A 54 -16.88 -21.67 -0.56
CA GLY A 54 -16.13 -21.21 0.62
C GLY A 54 -14.83 -20.48 0.29
N HIS A 55 -14.52 -20.28 -0.99
CA HIS A 55 -13.34 -19.53 -1.43
C HIS A 55 -13.75 -18.17 -2.00
N LEU A 56 -13.03 -17.13 -1.59
CA LEU A 56 -13.21 -15.77 -2.08
C LEU A 56 -12.24 -15.47 -3.22
N THR A 57 -12.77 -14.92 -4.31
CA THR A 57 -11.98 -14.34 -5.40
C THR A 57 -12.31 -12.86 -5.53
N LEU A 58 -11.27 -12.05 -5.73
CA LEU A 58 -11.33 -10.62 -5.90
C LEU A 58 -10.96 -10.28 -7.34
N GLN A 59 -11.80 -9.53 -8.03
CA GLN A 59 -11.49 -8.93 -9.31
C GLN A 59 -11.09 -7.47 -9.09
N ALA A 60 -9.94 -7.08 -9.60
CA ALA A 60 -9.35 -5.77 -9.37
C ALA A 60 -8.79 -5.17 -10.66
N ASP A 61 -8.88 -3.86 -10.75
CA ASP A 61 -8.27 -3.03 -11.76
C ASP A 61 -6.95 -2.44 -11.23
N PRO A 62 -5.77 -2.90 -11.68
CA PRO A 62 -4.50 -2.38 -11.20
C PRO A 62 -4.24 -0.94 -11.67
N ILE A 63 -3.97 -0.05 -10.72
CA ILE A 63 -3.68 1.35 -11.00
C ILE A 63 -2.23 1.71 -10.68
N GLN A 64 -1.73 2.73 -11.35
CA GLN A 64 -0.45 3.35 -11.01
C GLN A 64 -0.70 4.43 -9.97
N TRP A 65 -0.08 4.29 -8.80
CA TRP A 65 -0.14 5.25 -7.70
C TRP A 65 1.25 5.84 -7.49
N TYR A 66 1.40 7.13 -7.78
CA TYR A 66 2.62 7.86 -7.56
C TYR A 66 2.48 8.78 -6.36
N GLU A 67 3.57 8.96 -5.60
CA GLU A 67 3.60 9.83 -4.42
C GLU A 67 4.79 10.79 -4.46
N GLY A 68 4.63 11.95 -3.83
CA GLY A 68 5.68 12.96 -3.70
C GLY A 68 6.26 13.38 -5.05
N PRO A 69 7.60 13.46 -5.20
CA PRO A 69 8.22 13.90 -6.45
C PRO A 69 7.87 13.05 -7.68
N ALA A 70 7.53 11.76 -7.48
CA ALA A 70 7.10 10.90 -8.59
C ALA A 70 5.68 11.27 -9.04
N ALA A 71 4.81 11.69 -8.12
CA ALA A 71 3.48 12.21 -8.43
C ALA A 71 3.58 13.50 -9.25
N ASP A 72 4.46 14.42 -8.87
CA ASP A 72 4.70 15.66 -9.62
C ASP A 72 5.14 15.39 -11.05
N GLN A 73 6.03 14.41 -11.25
CA GLN A 73 6.49 14.01 -12.58
C GLN A 73 5.38 13.35 -13.41
N ALA A 74 4.57 12.48 -12.78
CA ALA A 74 3.44 11.85 -13.43
C ALA A 74 2.39 12.91 -13.84
N PHE A 75 2.07 13.84 -12.93
CA PHE A 75 1.15 14.95 -13.18
C PHE A 75 1.66 15.88 -14.28
N ALA A 76 2.93 16.31 -14.24
CA ALA A 76 3.52 17.14 -15.29
C ALA A 76 3.45 16.51 -16.69
N LYS A 77 3.52 15.19 -16.77
CA LYS A 77 3.43 14.45 -18.02
C LYS A 77 2.00 14.26 -18.50
N ALA A 78 1.09 13.95 -17.58
CA ALA A 78 -0.30 13.65 -17.89
C ALA A 78 -1.15 14.91 -18.10
N ASP A 79 -0.89 15.97 -17.33
CA ASP A 79 -1.55 17.27 -17.39
C ASP A 79 -0.53 18.42 -17.29
N PRO A 80 0.12 18.78 -18.41
CA PRO A 80 1.10 19.86 -18.43
C PRO A 80 0.52 21.24 -18.11
N GLU A 81 -0.76 21.49 -18.43
CA GLU A 81 -1.42 22.77 -18.17
C GLU A 81 -1.71 22.94 -16.68
N GLY A 82 -2.31 21.92 -16.06
CA GLY A 82 -2.53 21.88 -14.61
C GLY A 82 -1.21 21.96 -13.83
N TYR A 83 -0.15 21.28 -14.31
CA TYR A 83 1.17 21.41 -13.71
C TYR A 83 1.76 22.82 -13.83
N ALA A 84 1.56 23.51 -14.96
CA ALA A 84 2.02 24.88 -15.12
C ALA A 84 1.32 25.85 -14.14
N GLU A 85 0.07 25.55 -13.76
CA GLU A 85 -0.70 26.33 -12.79
C GLU A 85 -0.34 26.00 -11.33
N LEU A 86 -0.25 24.72 -11.00
CA LEU A 86 -0.14 24.24 -9.61
C LEU A 86 1.31 23.93 -9.18
N GLY A 87 2.20 23.66 -10.12
CA GLY A 87 3.61 23.35 -9.89
C GLY A 87 3.91 21.95 -9.32
N GLY A 88 2.88 21.14 -9.09
CA GLY A 88 2.97 19.80 -8.51
C GLY A 88 1.60 19.15 -8.36
N ALA A 89 1.58 17.86 -8.00
CA ALA A 89 0.36 17.12 -7.76
C ALA A 89 -0.36 17.69 -6.51
N PRO A 90 -1.65 18.07 -6.59
CA PRO A 90 -2.32 18.85 -5.55
C PRO A 90 -2.26 18.23 -4.16
N ASP A 91 -2.52 16.92 -4.10
CA ASP A 91 -2.65 16.16 -2.85
C ASP A 91 -1.39 15.36 -2.50
N GLY A 92 -0.28 15.61 -3.22
CA GLY A 92 0.97 14.88 -3.04
C GLY A 92 0.96 13.44 -3.57
N TYR A 93 -0.11 13.04 -4.25
CA TYR A 93 -0.20 11.79 -5.01
C TYR A 93 -0.81 12.02 -6.39
N TYR A 94 -0.58 11.10 -7.32
CA TYR A 94 -1.20 11.12 -8.65
C TYR A 94 -1.53 9.69 -9.09
N ILE A 95 -2.78 9.47 -9.52
CA ILE A 95 -3.27 8.16 -9.97
C ILE A 95 -3.37 8.17 -11.49
N ILE A 96 -2.83 7.14 -12.13
CA ILE A 96 -3.05 6.87 -13.55
C ILE A 96 -3.70 5.51 -13.70
N ASN A 97 -4.79 5.47 -14.45
CA ASN A 97 -5.50 4.26 -14.82
C ASN A 97 -5.74 4.22 -16.34
N ASP A 98 -4.67 3.97 -17.10
CA ASP A 98 -4.74 3.90 -18.57
C ASP A 98 -5.11 2.49 -19.09
N ASP A 99 -5.01 1.46 -18.23
CA ASP A 99 -5.27 0.06 -18.56
C ASP A 99 -6.27 -0.53 -17.56
N GLU A 100 -7.54 -0.58 -17.96
CA GLU A 100 -8.65 -1.08 -17.15
C GLU A 100 -8.79 -2.62 -17.20
N THR A 101 -7.75 -3.35 -17.61
CA THR A 101 -7.78 -4.81 -17.69
C THR A 101 -7.86 -5.43 -16.32
N LEU A 102 -9.01 -6.02 -16.01
CA LEU A 102 -9.26 -6.64 -14.71
C LEU A 102 -8.42 -7.91 -14.49
N ALA A 103 -7.71 -7.95 -13.36
CA ALA A 103 -7.02 -9.11 -12.84
C ALA A 103 -7.87 -9.81 -11.77
N THR A 104 -7.77 -11.13 -11.69
CA THR A 104 -8.48 -11.95 -10.69
C THR A 104 -7.50 -12.58 -9.72
N TYR A 105 -7.74 -12.41 -8.43
CA TYR A 105 -6.89 -12.93 -7.37
C TYR A 105 -7.71 -13.78 -6.39
N PRO A 106 -7.26 -15.01 -6.06
CA PRO A 106 -7.78 -15.71 -4.88
C PRO A 106 -7.40 -14.93 -3.61
N VAL A 107 -8.32 -14.86 -2.65
CA VAL A 107 -8.08 -14.23 -1.34
C VAL A 107 -7.86 -15.34 -0.31
N ALA A 108 -6.85 -15.18 0.54
CA ALA A 108 -6.62 -16.12 1.64
C ALA A 108 -7.76 -16.03 2.67
N ASP A 109 -8.20 -17.17 3.22
CA ASP A 109 -9.31 -17.24 4.18
C ASP A 109 -9.08 -16.38 5.45
N ASN A 110 -7.81 -16.12 5.77
CA ASN A 110 -7.37 -15.30 6.90
C ASN A 110 -6.73 -13.97 6.46
N ALA A 111 -7.05 -13.48 5.26
CA ALA A 111 -6.56 -12.19 4.79
C ALA A 111 -6.99 -11.08 5.76
N LYS A 112 -6.06 -10.16 6.04
CA LYS A 112 -6.33 -8.99 6.87
C LYS A 112 -6.98 -7.89 6.03
N VAL A 113 -7.98 -7.22 6.59
CA VAL A 113 -8.63 -6.06 5.96
C VAL A 113 -8.48 -4.86 6.87
N ILE A 114 -7.89 -3.79 6.35
CA ILE A 114 -7.66 -2.53 7.07
C ILE A 114 -8.38 -1.42 6.30
N MET A 115 -9.36 -0.81 6.93
CA MET A 115 -10.19 0.25 6.39
C MET A 115 -9.79 1.61 6.98
N GLN A 116 -10.03 2.67 6.22
CA GLN A 116 -9.96 4.05 6.71
C GLN A 116 -11.35 4.62 6.95
N ILE A 117 -12.33 4.21 6.13
CA ILE A 117 -13.71 4.69 6.20
C ILE A 117 -14.65 3.60 5.67
N HIS A 118 -15.69 3.28 6.45
CA HIS A 118 -16.74 2.35 6.07
C HIS A 118 -18.02 2.66 6.85
N ASP A 119 -19.15 2.13 6.38
CA ASP A 119 -20.44 2.33 7.03
C ASP A 119 -20.60 1.40 8.24
N ARG A 120 -20.80 2.00 9.42
CA ARG A 120 -21.01 1.28 10.69
C ARG A 120 -22.45 1.30 11.17
N SER A 121 -23.29 2.19 10.64
CA SER A 121 -24.61 2.46 11.21
C SER A 121 -25.77 2.44 10.21
N GLY A 122 -25.49 2.36 8.91
CA GLY A 122 -26.48 2.49 7.85
C GLY A 122 -26.84 3.94 7.53
N LYS A 123 -26.09 4.92 8.05
CA LYS A 123 -26.43 6.34 7.99
C LYS A 123 -25.25 7.18 7.54
N ILE A 124 -25.49 8.01 6.53
CA ILE A 124 -24.45 8.88 5.96
C ILE A 124 -23.94 9.91 6.97
N GLU A 125 -24.79 10.38 7.89
CA GLU A 125 -24.40 11.35 8.92
C GLU A 125 -23.42 10.80 9.96
N ASP A 126 -23.31 9.48 10.08
CA ASP A 126 -22.39 8.81 11.02
C ASP A 126 -21.11 8.32 10.30
N LEU A 127 -20.99 8.55 8.98
CA LEU A 127 -19.82 8.15 8.21
C LEU A 127 -18.64 9.06 8.61
N ASP A 128 -17.59 8.44 9.14
CA ASP A 128 -16.40 9.15 9.64
C ASP A 128 -15.14 8.30 9.45
N ILE A 129 -14.00 8.97 9.30
CA ILE A 129 -12.71 8.34 9.06
C ILE A 129 -12.16 7.79 10.38
N HIS A 130 -11.97 6.48 10.43
CA HIS A 130 -11.24 5.81 11.49
C HIS A 130 -9.99 5.16 10.89
N TRP A 131 -8.86 5.82 11.08
CA TRP A 131 -7.60 5.39 10.49
C TRP A 131 -7.17 4.00 10.95
N ASN A 132 -6.87 3.14 9.98
CA ASN A 132 -6.34 1.79 10.14
C ASN A 132 -7.24 0.87 10.98
N GLU A 133 -8.55 0.96 10.79
CA GLU A 133 -9.51 0.08 11.44
C GLU A 133 -9.48 -1.31 10.80
N GLU A 134 -9.11 -2.33 11.60
CA GLU A 134 -9.15 -3.72 11.14
C GLU A 134 -10.58 -4.27 11.22
N ILE A 135 -11.10 -4.78 10.11
CA ILE A 135 -12.40 -5.46 10.04
C ILE A 135 -12.22 -6.90 9.58
N THR A 136 -13.23 -7.74 9.81
CA THR A 136 -13.18 -9.13 9.32
C THR A 136 -13.35 -9.16 7.80
N LEU A 137 -12.74 -10.15 7.14
CA LEU A 137 -12.94 -10.35 5.70
C LEU A 137 -14.42 -10.56 5.34
N LYS A 138 -15.21 -11.15 6.25
CA LYS A 138 -16.65 -11.33 6.07
C LYS A 138 -17.40 -10.00 6.10
N ASP A 139 -17.07 -9.12 7.04
CA ASP A 139 -17.69 -7.80 7.15
C ASP A 139 -17.34 -6.95 5.93
N PHE A 140 -16.07 -6.99 5.48
CA PHE A 140 -15.66 -6.35 4.24
C PHE A 140 -16.47 -6.80 3.03
N VAL A 141 -16.65 -8.11 2.83
CA VAL A 141 -17.46 -8.64 1.72
C VAL A 141 -18.91 -8.15 1.79
N LYS A 142 -19.48 -8.07 3.00
CA LYS A 142 -20.84 -7.58 3.20
C LYS A 142 -20.93 -6.09 2.86
N GLU A 143 -20.07 -5.27 3.43
CA GLU A 143 -20.06 -3.82 3.24
C GLU A 143 -19.75 -3.43 1.80
N PHE A 144 -18.84 -4.15 1.14
CA PHE A 144 -18.50 -3.90 -0.27
C PHE A 144 -19.71 -4.08 -1.21
N ALA A 145 -20.68 -4.93 -0.85
CA ALA A 145 -21.92 -5.10 -1.59
C ALA A 145 -22.98 -4.03 -1.29
N GLU A 146 -22.81 -3.24 -0.21
CA GLU A 146 -23.77 -2.25 0.27
C GLU A 146 -23.37 -0.83 -0.17
N THR A 147 -23.76 -0.43 -1.38
CA THR A 147 -23.39 0.88 -1.96
C THR A 147 -24.30 2.04 -1.53
N GLY A 148 -25.17 1.85 -0.52
CA GLY A 148 -26.22 2.80 -0.18
C GLY A 148 -25.74 4.03 0.59
N VAL A 149 -24.67 3.87 1.39
CA VAL A 149 -24.06 4.94 2.19
C VAL A 149 -22.72 5.34 1.59
N ILE A 150 -21.87 4.37 1.31
CA ILE A 150 -20.57 4.57 0.67
C ILE A 150 -20.35 3.46 -0.35
N ASP A 151 -19.89 3.80 -1.55
CA ASP A 151 -19.48 2.82 -2.54
C ASP A 151 -17.99 2.50 -2.35
N LEU A 152 -17.71 1.38 -1.68
CA LEU A 152 -16.34 0.94 -1.40
C LEU A 152 -15.54 0.58 -2.65
N SER A 153 -16.18 0.38 -3.82
CA SER A 153 -15.48 0.15 -5.08
C SER A 153 -14.74 1.39 -5.59
N GLN A 154 -15.14 2.59 -5.13
CA GLN A 154 -14.55 3.87 -5.52
C GLN A 154 -13.29 4.22 -4.73
N SER A 155 -12.93 3.42 -3.72
CA SER A 155 -11.68 3.59 -2.99
C SER A 155 -10.53 2.83 -3.67
N PRO A 156 -9.31 3.39 -3.69
CA PRO A 156 -8.12 2.62 -4.02
C PRO A 156 -7.74 1.70 -2.85
N TYR A 157 -7.08 0.58 -3.17
CA TYR A 157 -6.62 -0.39 -2.18
C TYR A 157 -5.18 -0.80 -2.46
N HIS A 158 -4.36 -0.92 -1.42
CA HIS A 158 -3.11 -1.68 -1.50
C HIS A 158 -3.37 -3.14 -1.15
N LEU A 159 -3.11 -4.02 -2.12
CA LEU A 159 -3.15 -5.47 -1.94
C LEU A 159 -1.73 -5.99 -1.71
N THR A 160 -1.52 -6.72 -0.63
CA THR A 160 -0.35 -7.60 -0.49
C THR A 160 -0.71 -8.98 -1.01
N ILE A 161 0.00 -9.42 -2.05
CA ILE A 161 -0.19 -10.69 -2.72
C ILE A 161 1.01 -11.57 -2.41
N GLN A 162 0.79 -12.71 -1.78
CA GLN A 162 1.83 -13.69 -1.47
C GLN A 162 1.51 -15.00 -2.18
N ASP A 163 2.45 -15.48 -2.99
CA ASP A 163 2.32 -16.72 -3.77
C ASP A 163 1.03 -16.75 -4.62
N GLY A 164 0.66 -15.59 -5.18
CA GLY A 164 -0.54 -15.41 -6.01
C GLY A 164 -1.85 -15.26 -5.24
N LYS A 165 -1.84 -15.23 -3.90
CA LYS A 165 -3.03 -15.03 -3.05
C LYS A 165 -2.97 -13.70 -2.32
N VAL A 166 -4.10 -12.98 -2.27
CA VAL A 166 -4.22 -11.77 -1.47
C VAL A 166 -4.22 -12.15 0.02
N VAL A 167 -3.28 -11.61 0.78
CA VAL A 167 -3.14 -11.83 2.23
C VAL A 167 -3.40 -10.56 3.05
N THR A 168 -3.40 -9.39 2.43
CA THR A 168 -3.76 -8.12 3.07
C THR A 168 -4.44 -7.20 2.07
N ILE A 169 -5.50 -6.52 2.51
CA ILE A 169 -6.26 -5.52 1.79
C ILE A 169 -6.25 -4.25 2.65
N VAL A 170 -5.67 -3.17 2.14
CA VAL A 170 -5.63 -1.87 2.86
C VAL A 170 -6.31 -0.81 2.01
N GLN A 171 -7.46 -0.33 2.46
CA GLN A 171 -8.13 0.82 1.83
C GLN A 171 -7.23 2.05 1.94
N GLN A 172 -7.13 2.80 0.85
CA GLN A 172 -6.55 4.13 0.81
C GLN A 172 -7.67 5.18 0.86
N TYR A 173 -7.41 6.28 1.57
CA TYR A 173 -8.31 7.43 1.59
C TYR A 173 -7.78 8.48 0.62
N THR A 174 -8.61 8.85 -0.35
CA THR A 174 -8.38 9.97 -1.27
C THR A 174 -9.31 11.12 -0.86
N PRO A 175 -8.77 12.28 -0.40
CA PRO A 175 -9.56 13.41 0.11
C PRO A 175 -10.55 14.02 -0.87
#